data_AF-A0A377E214-F1
#
_entry.id   AF-A0A377E214-F1
#
_cell.length_a   1.000
_cell.length_b   1.000
_cell.length_c   1.000
_cell.angle_alpha   90.00
_cell.angle_beta   90.00
_cell.angle_gamma   90.00
#
_symmetry.space_group_name_H-M   'P 1'
#
loop_
_entity.id
_entity.type
_entity.pdbx_description
1 polymer ?
#
loop_
_entity_poly.entity_id
_entity_poly.type
_entity_poly.pdbx_seq_one_letter_code
_entity_poly.pdbx_strand_id
1 'polypeptide(L)'
;MTRVREGEKEADLPVWKHHLLCDESGNYPALLNHWETKVFEIETKREGFAFWYRNPQYTGQSSLGIAYVEAEQYKIVRPDFLFFAEQDGKMVVDLVDPHSLHLADALPKLEGLALYAEHHSDAYRRIESVAEVKGKLRVLDLKRQDVQDAVATAENAETLFSSGLADDYQ
;
A
#
# COMPACT_ATOMS: atom_id res chain seq x y z
N MET A 1 3.35 -20.16 18.79
CA MET A 1 2.41 -19.57 17.81
C MET A 1 1.87 -18.28 18.39
N THR A 2 1.86 -17.21 17.61
CA THR A 2 1.31 -15.91 18.03
C THR A 2 -0.19 -15.90 17.77
N ARG A 3 -0.97 -15.42 18.74
CA ARG A 3 -2.42 -15.39 18.69
C ARG A 3 -2.95 -13.96 18.74
N VAL A 4 -4.06 -13.73 18.05
CA VAL A 4 -4.89 -12.54 18.25
C VAL A 4 -6.01 -12.87 19.23
N ARG A 5 -6.31 -11.93 20.13
CA ARG A 5 -7.40 -12.05 21.10
C ARG A 5 -8.43 -10.94 20.86
N GLU A 6 -9.65 -11.33 20.53
CA GLU A 6 -10.81 -10.44 20.41
C GLU A 6 -11.83 -10.81 21.49
N GLY A 7 -11.79 -10.09 22.61
CA GLY A 7 -12.60 -10.41 23.79
C GLY A 7 -12.19 -11.76 24.41
N GLU A 8 -13.09 -12.73 24.37
CA GLU A 8 -12.86 -14.11 24.86
C GLU A 8 -12.41 -15.08 23.75
N LYS A 9 -12.39 -14.64 22.49
CA LYS A 9 -11.96 -15.49 21.37
C LYS A 9 -10.47 -15.31 21.12
N GLU A 10 -9.77 -16.43 21.01
CA GLU A 10 -8.38 -16.48 20.53
C GLU A 10 -8.33 -17.22 19.20
N ALA A 11 -7.55 -16.68 18.26
CA ALA A 11 -7.24 -17.34 17.00
C ALA A 11 -5.73 -17.25 16.73
N ASP A 12 -5.17 -18.31 16.15
CA ASP A 12 -3.78 -18.29 15.68
C ASP A 12 -3.67 -17.33 14.49
N LEU A 13 -2.62 -16.51 14.48
CA LEU A 13 -2.35 -15.62 13.35
C LEU A 13 -1.73 -16.40 12.19
N PRO A 14 -2.12 -16.11 10.94
CA PRO A 14 -1.36 -16.55 9.78
C PRO A 14 0.09 -16.10 9.88
N VAL A 15 0.99 -16.96 9.37
CA VAL A 15 2.44 -16.72 9.39
C VAL A 15 2.92 -16.54 7.97
N TRP A 16 3.67 -15.46 7.76
CA TRP A 16 4.18 -15.03 6.47
C TRP A 16 5.71 -15.05 6.47
N LYS A 17 6.31 -15.37 5.32
CA LYS A 17 7.77 -15.40 5.14
C LYS A 17 8.29 -14.07 4.60
N HIS A 18 9.61 -13.87 4.69
CA HIS A 18 10.33 -12.74 4.09
C HIS A 18 9.88 -11.36 4.58
N HIS A 19 9.26 -11.27 5.75
CA HIS A 19 9.00 -9.97 6.36
C HIS A 19 10.30 -9.41 6.95
N LEU A 20 10.54 -8.11 6.82
CA LEU A 20 11.77 -7.43 7.28
C LEU A 20 12.05 -7.65 8.78
N LEU A 21 11.00 -7.78 9.58
CA LEU A 21 11.06 -7.98 11.04
C LEU A 21 10.67 -9.40 11.46
N CYS A 22 10.94 -10.40 10.63
CA CYS A 22 10.67 -11.80 10.95
C CYS A 22 11.59 -12.34 12.06
N ASP A 23 11.19 -13.45 12.68
CA ASP A 23 12.01 -14.17 13.65
C ASP A 23 13.19 -14.91 12.99
N GLU A 24 14.02 -15.57 13.80
CA GLU A 24 15.18 -16.35 13.34
C GLU A 24 14.80 -17.49 12.38
N SER A 25 13.53 -17.94 12.38
CA SER A 25 12.99 -18.95 11.46
C SER A 25 12.36 -18.32 10.20
N GLY A 26 12.48 -17.01 10.03
CA GLY A 26 11.93 -16.24 8.92
C GLY A 26 10.41 -16.07 8.98
N ASN A 27 9.78 -16.28 10.15
CA ASN A 27 8.33 -16.18 10.32
C ASN A 27 7.90 -14.81 10.83
N TYR A 28 6.79 -14.30 10.29
CA TYR A 28 6.14 -13.12 10.80
C TYR A 28 4.62 -13.33 10.93
N PRO A 29 4.07 -13.26 12.15
CA PRO A 29 2.63 -13.43 12.37
C PRO A 29 1.88 -12.13 12.05
N ALA A 30 0.94 -12.19 11.10
CA ALA A 30 0.13 -11.03 10.73
C ALA A 30 -1.24 -11.45 10.22
N LEU A 31 -2.26 -10.66 10.57
CA LEU A 31 -3.57 -10.74 9.94
C LEU A 31 -3.62 -9.73 8.79
N LEU A 32 -3.59 -10.22 7.57
CA LEU A 32 -3.81 -9.44 6.35
C LEU A 32 -5.28 -9.57 5.93
N ASN A 33 -5.86 -8.48 5.45
CA ASN A 33 -7.17 -8.51 4.81
C ASN A 33 -7.08 -9.16 3.41
N HIS A 34 -8.23 -9.31 2.75
CA HIS A 34 -8.31 -9.98 1.44
C HIS A 34 -7.47 -9.29 0.35
N TRP A 35 -7.49 -7.96 0.29
CA TRP A 35 -6.73 -7.20 -0.72
C TRP A 35 -5.24 -7.16 -0.39
N GLU A 36 -4.90 -6.96 0.88
CA GLU A 36 -3.52 -7.05 1.37
C GLU A 36 -2.90 -8.42 1.04
N THR A 37 -3.66 -9.50 1.22
CA THR A 37 -3.23 -10.86 0.89
C THR A 37 -2.94 -11.01 -0.60
N LYS A 38 -3.86 -10.55 -1.47
CA LYS A 38 -3.68 -10.60 -2.92
C LYS A 38 -2.46 -9.78 -3.38
N VAL A 39 -2.31 -8.57 -2.84
CA VAL A 39 -1.18 -7.69 -3.14
C VAL A 39 0.13 -8.36 -2.75
N PHE A 40 0.21 -8.89 -1.53
CA PHE A 40 1.36 -9.66 -1.07
C PHE A 40 1.67 -10.84 -2.01
N GLU A 41 0.68 -11.65 -2.36
CA GLU A 41 0.86 -12.81 -3.24
C GLU A 41 1.33 -12.47 -4.66
N ILE A 42 0.97 -11.29 -5.16
CA ILE A 42 1.43 -10.76 -6.46
C ILE A 42 2.87 -10.26 -6.32
N GLU A 43 3.11 -9.36 -5.38
CA GLU A 43 4.39 -8.67 -5.22
C GLU A 43 5.53 -9.63 -4.88
N THR A 44 5.27 -10.67 -4.07
CA THR A 44 6.27 -11.69 -3.73
C THR A 44 6.68 -12.60 -4.89
N LYS A 45 5.93 -12.60 -5.99
CA LYS A 45 6.26 -13.36 -7.20
C LYS A 45 6.99 -12.51 -8.26
N ARG A 46 7.09 -11.19 -8.05
CA ARG A 46 7.80 -10.31 -8.98
C ARG A 46 9.29 -10.62 -8.98
N GLU A 47 9.91 -10.38 -10.14
CA GLU A 47 11.34 -10.53 -10.30
C GLU A 47 12.11 -9.62 -9.32
N GLY A 48 13.16 -10.18 -8.73
CA GLY A 48 14.01 -9.48 -7.78
C GLY A 48 13.44 -9.35 -6.37
N PHE A 49 12.20 -9.79 -6.08
CA PHE A 49 11.63 -9.70 -4.72
C PHE A 49 12.58 -10.29 -3.66
N ALA A 50 12.82 -9.52 -2.60
CA ALA A 50 13.69 -9.90 -1.50
C ALA A 50 12.93 -10.04 -0.18
N PHE A 51 12.25 -8.96 0.25
CA PHE A 51 11.48 -8.93 1.49
C PHE A 51 10.43 -7.82 1.45
N TRP A 52 9.56 -7.77 2.47
CA TRP A 52 8.48 -6.79 2.58
C TRP A 52 8.37 -6.26 4.00
N TYR A 53 7.77 -5.08 4.13
CA TYR A 53 7.45 -4.46 5.39
C TYR A 53 5.98 -4.03 5.38
N ARG A 54 5.21 -4.53 6.35
CA ARG A 54 3.87 -3.99 6.61
C ARG A 54 4.00 -2.75 7.48
N ASN A 55 3.62 -1.60 6.93
CA ASN A 55 3.65 -0.35 7.66
C ASN A 55 2.66 -0.41 8.84
N PRO A 56 3.10 -0.13 10.08
CA PRO A 56 2.20 -0.14 11.21
C PRO A 56 1.15 0.96 11.11
N GLN A 57 -0.12 0.61 11.31
CA GLN A 57 -1.28 1.53 11.25
C GLN A 57 -1.45 2.40 12.51
N TYR A 58 -0.39 2.57 13.31
CA TYR A 58 -0.37 3.41 14.51
C TYR A 58 0.75 4.44 14.46
N THR A 59 0.65 5.49 15.27
CA THR A 59 1.71 6.51 15.37
C THR A 59 2.94 5.95 16.07
N GLY A 60 4.11 6.04 15.43
CA GLY A 60 5.38 5.61 16.01
C GLY A 60 6.54 5.79 15.02
N GLN A 61 7.77 5.68 15.49
CA GLN A 61 8.98 5.86 14.66
C GLN A 61 9.13 4.80 13.56
N SER A 62 8.47 3.66 13.72
CA SER A 62 8.43 2.59 12.73
C SER A 62 7.35 2.79 11.65
N SER A 63 6.48 3.80 11.79
CA SER A 63 5.37 4.03 10.85
C SER A 63 5.73 5.13 9.86
N LEU A 64 5.58 4.84 8.57
CA LEU A 64 5.58 5.86 7.53
C LEU A 64 4.20 6.53 7.50
N GLY A 65 4.15 7.79 7.93
CA GLY A 65 2.96 8.63 7.85
C GLY A 65 3.11 9.68 6.76
N ILE A 66 2.09 9.78 5.91
CA ILE A 66 2.02 10.77 4.83
C ILE A 66 0.90 11.75 5.16
N ALA A 67 1.21 13.03 5.18
CA ALA A 67 0.21 14.07 5.45
C ALA A 67 -0.71 14.26 4.24
N TYR A 68 -2.00 14.40 4.50
CA TYR A 68 -3.00 14.80 3.50
C TYR A 68 -3.99 15.80 4.13
N VAL A 69 -4.73 16.52 3.30
CA VAL A 69 -5.72 17.50 3.78
C VAL A 69 -7.12 16.97 3.49
N GLU A 70 -7.98 16.99 4.50
CA GLU A 70 -9.40 16.65 4.37
C GLU A 70 -10.22 17.65 5.18
N ALA A 71 -11.18 18.31 4.55
CA ALA A 71 -12.00 19.36 5.18
C ALA A 71 -11.14 20.39 5.95
N GLU A 72 -10.10 20.92 5.29
CA GLU A 72 -9.16 21.92 5.83
C GLU A 72 -8.29 21.45 7.01
N GLN A 73 -8.34 20.15 7.36
CA GLN A 73 -7.55 19.57 8.43
C GLN A 73 -6.46 18.66 7.88
N TYR A 74 -5.25 18.78 8.44
CA TYR A 74 -4.19 17.81 8.18
C TYR A 74 -4.49 16.50 8.89
N LYS A 75 -4.44 15.42 8.12
CA LYS A 75 -4.57 14.05 8.56
C LYS A 75 -3.37 13.24 8.05
N ILE A 76 -3.25 12.00 8.52
CA ILE A 76 -2.14 11.11 8.17
C ILE A 76 -2.70 9.84 7.54
N VAL A 77 -2.29 9.55 6.31
CA VAL A 77 -2.44 8.23 5.69
C VAL A 77 -1.18 7.43 5.94
N ARG A 78 -1.35 6.12 6.13
CA ARG A 78 -0.25 5.18 6.35
C ARG A 78 -0.38 4.09 5.29
N PRO A 79 0.44 4.15 4.23
CA PRO A 79 0.33 3.17 3.15
C PRO A 79 0.70 1.79 3.67
N ASP A 80 0.03 0.72 3.23
CA ASP A 80 0.12 -0.58 3.91
C ASP A 80 1.47 -1.29 3.71
N PHE A 81 2.07 -1.23 2.51
CA PHE A 81 3.27 -2.01 2.21
C PHE A 81 4.43 -1.22 1.64
N LEU A 82 5.63 -1.65 2.04
CA LEU A 82 6.87 -1.45 1.32
C LEU A 82 7.41 -2.82 0.87
N PHE A 83 7.62 -3.00 -0.42
CA PHE A 83 8.27 -4.17 -0.99
C PHE A 83 9.69 -3.83 -1.41
N PHE A 84 10.62 -4.72 -1.13
CA PHE A 84 12.03 -4.55 -1.41
C PHE A 84 12.44 -5.56 -2.48
N ALA A 85 13.14 -5.08 -3.49
CA ALA A 85 13.61 -5.90 -4.59
C ALA A 85 15.06 -5.59 -4.94
N GLU A 86 15.80 -6.58 -5.41
CA GLU A 86 17.09 -6.38 -6.05
C GLU A 86 16.88 -6.02 -7.53
N GLN A 87 17.53 -4.95 -7.96
CA GLN A 87 17.59 -4.55 -9.35
C GLN A 87 18.99 -4.01 -9.65
N ASP A 88 19.66 -4.59 -10.66
CA ASP A 88 21.02 -4.21 -11.07
C ASP A 88 22.04 -4.18 -9.90
N GLY A 89 21.93 -5.16 -8.99
CA GLY A 89 22.79 -5.29 -7.81
C GLY A 89 22.53 -4.24 -6.72
N LYS A 90 21.43 -3.49 -6.80
CA LYS A 90 21.00 -2.52 -5.79
C LYS A 90 19.65 -2.91 -5.22
N MET A 91 19.44 -2.58 -3.94
CA MET A 91 18.13 -2.68 -3.32
C MET A 91 17.28 -1.47 -3.72
N VAL A 92 16.09 -1.73 -4.26
CA VAL A 92 15.06 -0.74 -4.58
C VAL A 92 13.79 -1.01 -3.77
N VAL A 93 12.97 0.01 -3.60
CA VAL A 93 11.74 -0.06 -2.79
C VAL A 93 10.54 0.31 -3.62
N ASP A 94 9.47 -0.47 -3.53
CA ASP A 94 8.15 -0.15 -4.05
C ASP A 94 7.20 0.14 -2.89
N LEU A 95 6.50 1.26 -2.94
CA LEU A 95 5.41 1.58 -2.02
C LEU A 95 4.10 1.16 -2.69
N VAL A 96 3.37 0.24 -2.07
CA VAL A 96 2.11 -0.29 -2.61
C VAL A 96 1.03 -0.22 -1.55
N ASP A 97 -0.09 0.41 -1.89
CA ASP A 97 -1.12 0.73 -0.93
C ASP A 97 -2.52 0.28 -1.39
N PRO A 98 -2.98 -0.92 -0.99
CA PRO A 98 -4.36 -1.37 -1.18
C PRO A 98 -5.34 -0.60 -0.30
N HIS A 99 -6.24 0.17 -0.90
CA HIS A 99 -7.19 1.00 -0.19
C HIS A 99 -8.63 0.87 -0.69
N SER A 100 -9.58 1.14 0.21
CA SER A 100 -11.02 1.06 -0.08
C SER A 100 -11.52 2.36 -0.68
N LEU A 101 -12.27 2.24 -1.78
CA LEU A 101 -12.90 3.37 -2.45
C LEU A 101 -14.19 3.84 -1.77
N HIS A 102 -14.69 3.07 -0.79
CA HIS A 102 -16.01 3.30 -0.20
C HIS A 102 -16.01 4.29 0.98
N LEU A 103 -14.84 4.80 1.38
CA LEU A 103 -14.72 5.77 2.46
C LEU A 103 -14.72 7.19 1.89
N ALA A 104 -15.37 8.12 2.60
CA ALA A 104 -15.39 9.53 2.23
C ALA A 104 -13.98 10.16 2.13
N ASP A 105 -12.99 9.53 2.78
CA ASP A 105 -11.60 9.96 2.78
C ASP A 105 -10.73 9.32 1.68
N ALA A 106 -11.31 8.52 0.77
CA ALA A 106 -10.56 7.80 -0.27
C ALA A 106 -9.84 8.75 -1.24
N LEU A 107 -10.54 9.77 -1.76
CA LEU A 107 -9.93 10.76 -2.66
C LEU A 107 -8.91 11.65 -1.95
N PRO A 108 -9.20 12.26 -0.78
CA PRO A 108 -8.21 13.04 -0.03
C PRO A 108 -6.92 12.27 0.29
N LYS A 109 -7.02 10.97 0.61
CA LYS A 109 -5.83 10.12 0.81
C LYS A 109 -5.06 9.92 -0.48
N LEU A 110 -5.74 9.65 -1.59
CA LEU A 110 -5.13 9.47 -2.91
C LEU A 110 -4.40 10.75 -3.35
N GLU A 111 -4.99 11.92 -3.13
CA GLU A 111 -4.34 13.23 -3.36
C GLU A 111 -3.07 13.39 -2.52
N GLY A 112 -3.12 13.05 -1.23
CA GLY A 112 -1.95 13.08 -0.36
C GLY A 112 -0.85 12.13 -0.80
N LEU A 113 -1.20 10.92 -1.24
CA LEU A 113 -0.24 9.95 -1.78
C LEU A 113 0.36 10.41 -3.10
N ALA A 114 -0.43 11.01 -3.99
CA ALA A 114 0.05 11.57 -5.26
C ALA A 114 1.03 12.73 -5.01
N LEU A 115 0.70 13.64 -4.08
CA LEU A 115 1.57 14.74 -3.68
C LEU A 115 2.86 14.23 -3.02
N TYR A 116 2.77 13.17 -2.22
CA TYR A 116 3.96 12.52 -1.66
C TYR A 116 4.83 11.91 -2.76
N ALA A 117 4.22 11.25 -3.74
CA ALA A 117 4.92 10.67 -4.86
C ALA A 117 5.65 11.73 -5.69
N GLU A 118 5.05 12.91 -5.90
CA GLU A 118 5.68 14.05 -6.56
C GLU A 118 6.96 14.49 -5.82
N HIS A 119 6.91 14.65 -4.49
CA HIS A 119 8.03 15.14 -3.69
C HIS A 119 9.11 14.09 -3.38
N HIS A 120 8.76 12.80 -3.40
CA HIS A 120 9.63 11.70 -2.98
C HIS A 120 9.83 10.62 -4.05
N SER A 121 9.58 10.95 -5.32
CA SER A 121 9.65 10.03 -6.47
C SER A 121 10.95 9.23 -6.54
N ASP A 122 12.09 9.85 -6.20
CA ASP A 122 13.42 9.24 -6.28
C ASP A 122 13.71 8.22 -5.16
N ALA A 123 12.95 8.26 -4.07
CA ALA A 123 13.12 7.31 -2.96
C ALA A 123 12.55 5.92 -3.27
N TYR A 124 11.71 5.81 -4.30
CA TYR A 124 10.98 4.60 -4.64
C TYR A 124 11.11 4.29 -6.13
N ARG A 125 11.20 3.00 -6.47
CA ARG A 125 11.07 2.57 -7.85
C ARG A 125 9.63 2.78 -8.32
N ARG A 126 8.64 2.29 -7.55
CA ARG A 126 7.21 2.46 -7.78
C ARG A 126 6.49 3.03 -6.55
N ILE A 127 5.45 3.82 -6.80
CA ILE A 127 4.51 4.27 -5.77
C ILE A 127 3.12 4.03 -6.35
N GLU A 128 2.42 3.02 -5.85
CA GLU A 128 1.18 2.51 -6.43
C GLU A 128 0.06 2.55 -5.41
N SER A 129 -1.09 3.10 -5.81
CA SER A 129 -2.34 2.92 -5.07
C SER A 129 -3.17 1.85 -5.76
N VAL A 130 -3.68 0.89 -4.99
CA VAL A 130 -4.43 -0.26 -5.50
C VAL A 130 -5.82 -0.24 -4.90
N ALA A 131 -6.85 -0.50 -5.72
CA ALA A 131 -8.22 -0.58 -5.25
C ALA A 131 -9.03 -1.63 -6.03
N GLU A 132 -10.06 -2.20 -5.40
CA GLU A 132 -10.98 -3.11 -6.09
C GLU A 132 -12.11 -2.36 -6.77
N VAL A 133 -12.24 -2.53 -8.09
CA VAL A 133 -13.37 -2.02 -8.90
C VAL A 133 -14.02 -3.19 -9.60
N LYS A 134 -15.33 -3.39 -9.38
CA LYS A 134 -16.13 -4.47 -10.02
C LYS A 134 -15.48 -5.86 -9.88
N GLY A 135 -14.89 -6.15 -8.72
CA GLY A 135 -14.28 -7.44 -8.40
C GLY A 135 -12.87 -7.67 -8.96
N LYS A 136 -12.22 -6.63 -9.50
CA LYS A 136 -10.83 -6.67 -9.95
C LYS A 136 -10.00 -5.64 -9.21
N LEU A 137 -8.78 -6.01 -8.82
CA LEU A 137 -7.81 -5.05 -8.33
C LEU A 137 -7.27 -4.23 -9.51
N ARG A 138 -7.28 -2.91 -9.32
CA ARG A 138 -6.87 -1.89 -10.27
C ARG A 138 -5.78 -1.06 -9.62
N VAL A 139 -4.80 -0.61 -10.40
CA VAL A 139 -3.65 0.14 -9.89
C VAL A 139 -3.50 1.48 -10.59
N LEU A 140 -3.22 2.51 -9.81
CA LEU A 140 -2.75 3.81 -10.29
C LEU A 140 -1.26 3.94 -9.93
N ASP A 141 -0.41 4.11 -10.94
CA ASP A 141 1.00 4.47 -10.73
C ASP A 141 1.08 5.98 -10.47
N LEU A 142 1.33 6.33 -9.21
CA LEU A 142 1.35 7.70 -8.72
C LEU A 142 2.61 8.47 -9.13
N LYS A 143 3.57 7.82 -9.80
CA LYS A 143 4.73 8.51 -10.38
C LYS A 143 4.44 9.05 -11.78
N ARG A 144 3.34 8.64 -12.42
CA ARG A 144 2.95 9.14 -13.73
C ARG A 144 2.30 10.51 -13.64
N GLN A 145 2.76 11.45 -14.46
CA GLN A 145 2.24 12.82 -14.48
C GLN A 145 0.74 12.88 -14.84
N ASP A 146 0.30 12.08 -15.82
CA ASP A 146 -1.11 12.07 -16.24
C ASP A 146 -2.05 11.54 -15.13
N VAL A 147 -1.55 10.62 -14.30
CA VAL A 147 -2.27 10.15 -13.10
C VAL A 147 -2.31 11.25 -12.03
N GLN A 148 -1.19 11.92 -11.75
CA GLN A 148 -1.13 13.02 -10.77
C GLN A 148 -2.08 14.17 -11.15
N ASP A 149 -2.07 14.59 -12.42
CA ASP A 149 -2.93 15.65 -12.94
C ASP A 149 -4.41 15.29 -12.82
N ALA A 150 -4.75 14.02 -13.10
CA ALA A 150 -6.11 13.52 -12.98
C ALA A 150 -6.56 13.42 -11.51
N VAL A 151 -5.68 12.98 -10.60
CA VAL A 151 -5.96 12.94 -9.16
C VAL A 151 -6.26 14.35 -8.64
N ALA A 152 -5.46 15.35 -9.02
CA ALA A 152 -5.60 16.73 -8.55
C ALA A 152 -6.90 17.43 -8.98
N THR A 153 -7.61 16.87 -9.97
CA THR A 153 -8.84 17.45 -10.53
C THR A 153 -10.05 16.52 -10.39
N ALA A 154 -9.88 15.35 -9.78
CA ALA A 154 -10.94 14.37 -9.63
C ALA A 154 -11.98 14.81 -8.59
N GLU A 155 -13.24 14.44 -8.82
CA GLU A 155 -14.31 14.58 -7.82
C GLU A 155 -14.54 13.26 -7.05
N ASN A 156 -14.04 12.14 -7.57
CA ASN A 156 -14.25 10.82 -7.01
C ASN A 156 -13.11 9.87 -7.40
N ALA A 157 -12.48 9.22 -6.42
CA ALA A 157 -11.43 8.23 -6.62
C ALA A 157 -11.88 7.05 -7.50
N GLU A 158 -13.10 6.55 -7.35
CA GLU A 158 -13.62 5.42 -8.13
C GLU A 158 -13.57 5.68 -9.64
N THR A 159 -13.74 6.93 -10.07
CA THR A 159 -13.68 7.29 -11.49
C THR A 159 -12.28 7.11 -12.06
N LEU A 160 -11.23 7.39 -11.27
CA LEU A 160 -9.83 7.21 -11.65
C LEU A 160 -9.52 5.73 -11.83
N PHE A 161 -9.86 4.89 -10.85
CA PHE A 161 -9.61 3.44 -10.91
C PHE A 161 -10.45 2.72 -11.98
N SER A 162 -11.60 3.29 -12.34
CA SER A 162 -12.46 2.80 -13.43
C SER A 162 -12.03 3.27 -14.83
N SER A 163 -11.11 4.23 -14.91
CA SER A 163 -10.68 4.85 -16.16
C SER A 163 -9.53 4.08 -16.83
N GLY A 164 -9.11 4.55 -18.02
CA GLY A 164 -7.90 4.07 -18.70
C GLY A 164 -6.58 4.52 -18.05
N LEU A 165 -6.62 5.31 -16.97
CA LEU A 165 -5.42 5.65 -16.20
C LEU A 165 -4.96 4.49 -15.33
N ALA A 166 -5.90 3.62 -14.92
CA ALA A 166 -5.62 2.47 -14.10
C ALA A 166 -5.45 1.19 -14.93
N ASP A 167 -4.51 0.35 -14.50
CA ASP A 167 -4.28 -0.96 -15.09
C ASP A 167 -4.88 -2.07 -14.22
N ASP A 168 -5.12 -3.26 -14.79
CA ASP A 168 -5.43 -4.44 -13.98
C ASP A 168 -4.16 -4.82 -13.19
N TYR A 169 -4.29 -4.94 -11.88
CA TYR A 169 -3.14 -5.21 -11.00
C TYR A 169 -2.75 -6.70 -11.08
N GLN A 170 -1.49 -6.95 -11.46
CA GLN A 170 -0.94 -8.29 -11.77
C GLN A 170 0.48 -8.46 -11.28
#